data_AF-A0A2P2KUR3-F1
#
_entry.id   AF-A0A2P2KUR3-F1
#
_cell.length_a   1.000
_cell.length_b   1.000
_cell.length_c   1.000
_cell.angle_alpha   90.00
_cell.angle_beta   90.00
_cell.angle_gamma   90.00
#
_symmetry.space_group_name_H-M   'P 1'
#
loop_
_entity.id
_entity.type
_entity.pdbx_description
1 polymer ?
#
loop_
_entity_poly.entity_id
_entity_poly.type
_entity_poly.pdbx_seq_one_letter_code
_entity_poly.pdbx_strand_id
1 'polypeptide(L)'
;MREDAVAKAGVPGDDRNWPPFFPIIHHDIASEIPIHAQRLQYLAFASWLGIVLCLSYNLIAVIVCWIRGGGAKIFLLATIYALLGCPLSYVLWYKPLYRAMRTDSALKFGWFFLFYLLHIGFCIFAAIAPPIVFHGKSLAGILPAVDVISDHLLVGIFYLVGFGLFCLESLLSLWVLQKVYMYFRGHK
;
A
#
# COMPACT_ATOMS: atom_id res chain seq x y z
N MET A 1 -39.16 -9.64 -20.44
CA MET A 1 -38.36 -9.21 -21.61
C MET A 1 -38.01 -7.72 -21.52
N ARG A 2 -37.46 -7.28 -20.38
CA ARG A 2 -36.98 -5.91 -20.13
C ARG A 2 -35.54 -5.87 -19.61
N GLU A 3 -34.94 -7.03 -19.36
CA GLU A 3 -33.55 -7.18 -18.91
C GLU A 3 -32.57 -7.37 -20.09
N ASP A 4 -33.04 -7.86 -21.25
CA ASP A 4 -32.19 -8.05 -22.45
C ASP A 4 -31.96 -6.78 -23.28
N ALA A 5 -32.66 -5.67 -22.99
CA ALA A 5 -32.53 -4.41 -23.73
C ALA A 5 -31.44 -3.48 -23.18
N VAL A 6 -30.94 -3.73 -21.97
CA VAL A 6 -29.85 -2.95 -21.36
C VAL A 6 -28.47 -3.50 -21.74
N ALA A 7 -28.40 -4.64 -22.44
CA ALA A 7 -27.17 -5.24 -22.94
C ALA A 7 -26.61 -4.58 -24.22
N LYS A 8 -27.26 -3.53 -24.76
CA LYS A 8 -26.96 -2.98 -26.09
C LYS A 8 -26.66 -1.48 -26.17
N ALA A 9 -26.21 -0.88 -25.06
CA ALA A 9 -25.75 0.51 -25.04
C ALA A 9 -24.32 0.60 -24.49
N GLY A 10 -23.32 0.42 -25.36
CA GLY A 10 -21.96 0.97 -25.24
C GLY A 10 -21.37 1.21 -23.84
N VAL A 11 -21.46 0.24 -22.94
CA VAL A 11 -20.68 0.24 -21.71
C VAL A 11 -19.29 -0.22 -22.13
N PRO A 12 -18.22 0.59 -22.05
CA PRO A 12 -16.87 0.05 -22.14
C PRO A 12 -16.80 -1.03 -21.07
N GLY A 13 -16.64 -2.28 -21.50
CA GLY A 13 -16.65 -3.43 -20.63
C GLY A 13 -15.66 -3.22 -19.49
N ASP A 14 -16.06 -3.67 -18.30
CA ASP A 14 -15.19 -3.90 -17.14
C ASP A 14 -14.12 -4.95 -17.53
N ASP A 15 -13.22 -4.59 -18.45
CA ASP A 15 -12.13 -5.43 -18.92
C ASP A 15 -11.08 -5.45 -17.81
N ARG A 16 -11.26 -6.35 -16.85
CA ARG A 16 -10.28 -6.56 -15.78
C ARG A 16 -8.94 -6.87 -16.43
N ASN A 17 -7.96 -5.99 -16.22
CA ASN A 17 -6.69 -6.02 -16.95
C ASN A 17 -5.48 -6.15 -16.02
N TRP A 18 -5.68 -6.06 -14.70
CA TRP A 18 -4.59 -5.99 -13.74
C TRP A 18 -4.86 -6.83 -12.46
N PRO A 19 -3.84 -7.46 -11.85
CA PRO A 19 -2.48 -7.68 -12.36
C PRO A 19 -2.46 -8.54 -13.64
N PRO A 20 -1.43 -8.41 -14.51
CA PRO A 20 -1.39 -9.06 -15.83
C PRO A 20 -1.55 -10.59 -15.80
N PHE A 21 -1.13 -11.20 -14.69
CA PHE A 21 -1.18 -12.64 -14.47
C PHE A 21 -2.50 -13.11 -13.83
N PHE A 22 -3.24 -12.19 -13.20
CA PHE A 22 -4.53 -12.44 -12.54
C PHE A 22 -5.41 -11.19 -12.68
N PRO A 23 -6.15 -11.03 -13.78
CA PRO A 23 -6.99 -9.86 -14.00
C PRO A 23 -8.16 -9.83 -13.00
N ILE A 24 -7.96 -9.13 -11.88
CA ILE A 24 -8.94 -9.00 -10.80
C ILE A 24 -9.56 -7.60 -10.82
N ILE A 25 -8.81 -6.58 -11.25
CA ILE A 25 -9.24 -5.19 -11.27
C ILE A 25 -9.13 -4.61 -12.69
N HIS A 26 -10.11 -3.79 -13.07
CA HIS A 26 -10.00 -2.90 -14.21
C HIS A 26 -9.12 -1.71 -13.84
N HIS A 27 -8.06 -1.47 -14.62
CA HIS A 27 -7.06 -0.45 -14.31
C HIS A 27 -6.51 0.19 -15.59
N ASP A 28 -7.23 1.17 -16.13
CA ASP A 28 -6.79 1.96 -17.29
C ASP A 28 -6.72 3.46 -16.95
N ILE A 29 -5.61 3.87 -16.31
CA ILE A 29 -5.37 5.28 -15.98
C ILE A 29 -5.39 6.16 -17.24
N ALA A 30 -4.87 5.66 -18.36
CA ALA A 30 -4.71 6.43 -19.59
C ALA A 30 -6.06 6.81 -20.26
N SER A 31 -7.10 5.98 -20.09
CA SER A 31 -8.41 6.19 -20.71
C SER A 31 -9.43 6.83 -19.75
N GLU A 32 -9.37 6.51 -18.44
CA GLU A 32 -10.39 6.95 -17.48
C GLU A 32 -10.04 8.23 -16.71
N ILE A 33 -8.76 8.57 -16.58
CA ILE A 33 -8.29 9.74 -15.83
C ILE A 33 -7.85 10.82 -16.82
N PRO A 34 -8.25 12.10 -16.65
CA PRO A 34 -7.84 13.14 -17.56
C PRO A 34 -6.32 13.38 -17.49
N ILE A 35 -5.70 13.71 -18.63
CA ILE A 35 -4.23 13.71 -18.84
C ILE A 35 -3.45 14.48 -17.75
N HIS A 36 -4.00 15.57 -17.23
CA HIS A 36 -3.38 16.38 -16.18
C HIS A 36 -3.34 15.67 -14.81
N ALA A 37 -4.28 14.75 -14.54
CA ALA A 37 -4.39 13.97 -13.31
C ALA A 37 -3.69 12.59 -13.40
N GLN A 38 -3.39 12.10 -14.61
CA GLN A 38 -2.82 10.76 -14.82
C GLN A 38 -1.49 10.55 -14.09
N ARG A 39 -0.56 11.52 -14.18
CA ARG A 39 0.74 11.43 -13.50
C ARG A 39 0.60 11.22 -12.00
N LEU A 40 -0.39 11.87 -11.39
CA LEU A 40 -0.67 11.74 -9.97
C LEU A 40 -1.22 10.35 -9.64
N GLN A 41 -2.13 9.84 -10.46
CA GLN A 41 -2.68 8.50 -10.28
C GLN A 41 -1.60 7.42 -10.42
N TYR A 42 -0.63 7.59 -11.34
CA TYR A 42 0.52 6.70 -11.45
C TYR A 42 1.42 6.73 -10.21
N LEU A 43 1.63 7.91 -9.60
CA LEU A 43 2.39 8.01 -8.35
C LEU A 43 1.66 7.34 -7.17
N ALA A 44 0.33 7.52 -7.08
CA ALA A 44 -0.48 6.84 -6.08
C ALA A 44 -0.50 5.32 -6.29
N PHE A 45 -0.52 4.86 -7.54
CA PHE A 45 -0.38 3.46 -7.88
C PHE A 45 1.00 2.91 -7.49
N ALA A 46 2.07 3.69 -7.72
CA ALA A 46 3.43 3.31 -7.31
C ALA A 46 3.54 3.15 -5.78
N SER A 47 2.94 4.05 -4.99
CA SER A 47 2.86 3.88 -3.53
C SER A 47 2.05 2.64 -3.14
N TRP A 48 0.93 2.37 -3.83
CA TRP A 48 0.16 1.16 -3.55
C TRP A 48 0.96 -0.12 -3.82
N LEU A 49 1.73 -0.15 -4.91
CA LEU A 49 2.66 -1.26 -5.16
C LEU A 49 3.81 -1.29 -4.14
N GLY A 50 4.29 -0.14 -3.71
CA GLY A 50 5.34 -0.01 -2.71
C GLY A 50 4.92 -0.61 -1.37
N ILE A 51 3.69 -0.38 -0.90
CA ILE A 51 3.20 -1.03 0.33
C ILE A 51 3.01 -2.54 0.17
N VAL A 52 2.56 -3.02 -0.99
CA VAL A 52 2.47 -4.47 -1.28
C VAL A 52 3.88 -5.10 -1.24
N LEU A 53 4.87 -4.45 -1.85
CA LEU A 53 6.26 -4.87 -1.80
C LEU A 53 6.81 -4.88 -0.37
N CYS A 54 6.59 -3.82 0.40
CA CYS A 54 7.04 -3.72 1.79
C CYS A 54 6.47 -4.84 2.65
N LEU A 55 5.17 -5.10 2.56
CA LEU A 55 4.51 -6.15 3.33
C LEU A 55 4.92 -7.57 2.89
N SER A 56 5.13 -7.78 1.58
CA SER A 56 5.63 -9.06 1.06
C SER A 56 7.05 -9.33 1.53
N TYR A 57 7.92 -8.32 1.45
CA TYR A 57 9.28 -8.42 1.94
C TYR A 57 9.33 -8.61 3.47
N ASN A 58 8.46 -7.92 4.20
CA ASN A 58 8.31 -8.11 5.65
C ASN A 58 8.00 -9.57 6.00
N LEU A 59 7.09 -10.21 5.25
CA LEU A 59 6.78 -11.62 5.44
C LEU A 59 8.00 -12.52 5.21
N ILE A 60 8.78 -12.26 4.15
CA ILE A 60 10.03 -12.99 3.88
C ILE A 60 11.04 -12.81 5.02
N ALA A 61 11.26 -11.57 5.48
CA ALA A 61 12.17 -11.29 6.58
C ALA A 61 11.76 -12.02 7.87
N VAL A 62 10.47 -12.01 8.18
CA VAL A 62 9.93 -12.71 9.36
C VAL A 62 9.98 -14.24 9.20
N ILE A 63 9.80 -14.79 8.00
CA ILE A 63 10.02 -16.22 7.74
C ILE A 63 11.46 -16.61 8.01
N VAL A 64 12.43 -15.80 7.57
CA VAL A 64 13.86 -16.03 7.86
C VAL A 64 14.13 -15.98 9.37
N CYS A 65 13.54 -15.02 10.08
CA CYS A 65 13.60 -14.94 11.55
C CYS A 65 12.99 -16.20 12.21
N TRP A 66 11.83 -16.65 11.72
CA TRP A 66 11.13 -17.82 12.24
C TRP A 66 11.93 -19.11 12.08
N ILE A 67 12.52 -19.35 10.90
CA ILE A 67 13.38 -20.52 10.63
C ILE A 67 14.64 -20.52 11.52
N ARG A 68 15.11 -19.35 11.95
CA ARG A 68 16.25 -19.18 12.86
C ARG A 68 15.90 -19.30 14.35
N GLY A 69 14.68 -19.74 14.68
CA GLY A 69 14.22 -19.90 16.05
C GLY A 69 13.37 -18.74 16.58
N GLY A 70 12.93 -17.83 15.70
CA GLY A 70 11.98 -16.77 16.04
C GLY A 70 10.61 -17.32 16.47
N GLY A 71 9.85 -16.55 17.24
CA GLY A 71 8.55 -16.99 17.77
C GLY A 71 7.43 -17.05 16.72
N ALA A 72 6.60 -18.11 16.75
CA ALA A 72 5.46 -18.28 15.83
C ALA A 72 4.44 -17.13 15.86
N LYS A 73 4.29 -16.44 17.00
CA LYS A 73 3.41 -15.26 17.14
C LYS A 73 3.82 -14.13 16.19
N ILE A 74 5.13 -13.96 15.97
CA ILE A 74 5.71 -12.93 15.10
C ILE A 74 5.33 -13.21 13.65
N PHE A 75 5.46 -14.47 13.22
CA PHE A 75 5.07 -14.94 11.90
C PHE A 75 3.58 -14.79 11.60
N LEU A 76 2.72 -15.18 12.55
CA LEU A 76 1.27 -15.02 12.40
C LEU A 76 0.89 -13.55 12.18
N LEU A 77 1.47 -12.64 12.96
CA LEU A 77 1.17 -11.22 12.86
C LEU A 77 1.67 -10.61 11.54
N ALA A 78 2.87 -10.98 11.07
CA ALA A 78 3.38 -10.57 9.77
C ALA A 78 2.49 -11.06 8.61
N THR A 79 1.94 -12.27 8.75
CA THR A 79 0.99 -12.84 7.78
C THR A 79 -0.32 -12.06 7.76
N ILE A 80 -0.85 -11.70 8.92
CA ILE A 80 -2.05 -10.84 9.02
C ILE A 80 -1.81 -9.49 8.35
N TYR A 81 -0.64 -8.86 8.58
CA TYR A 81 -0.31 -7.61 7.91
C TYR A 81 -0.25 -7.74 6.39
N ALA A 82 0.34 -8.81 5.86
CA ALA A 82 0.39 -9.04 4.42
C ALA A 82 -1.01 -9.28 3.82
N LEU A 83 -1.82 -10.14 4.47
CA LEU A 83 -3.15 -10.52 3.97
C LEU A 83 -4.18 -9.40 4.07
N LEU A 84 -4.15 -8.61 5.15
CA LEU A 84 -5.11 -7.52 5.34
C LEU A 84 -4.60 -6.20 4.78
N GLY A 85 -3.30 -5.91 4.87
CA GLY A 85 -2.74 -4.63 4.45
C GLY A 85 -2.91 -4.35 2.96
N CYS A 86 -2.74 -5.36 2.10
CA CYS A 86 -2.91 -5.23 0.66
C CYS A 86 -4.37 -4.90 0.24
N PRO A 87 -5.40 -5.68 0.62
CA PRO A 87 -6.78 -5.36 0.26
C PRO A 87 -7.29 -4.09 0.98
N LEU A 88 -6.86 -3.86 2.22
CA LEU A 88 -7.32 -2.71 3.00
C LEU A 88 -6.78 -1.39 2.41
N SER A 89 -5.50 -1.32 2.02
CA SER A 89 -4.93 -0.15 1.34
C SER A 89 -5.63 0.15 0.00
N TYR A 90 -5.94 -0.90 -0.77
CA TYR A 90 -6.66 -0.76 -2.03
C TYR A 90 -8.04 -0.14 -1.84
N VAL A 91 -8.83 -0.66 -0.89
CA VAL A 91 -10.22 -0.23 -0.66
C VAL A 91 -10.30 1.13 0.03
N LEU A 92 -9.42 1.39 1.01
CA LEU A 92 -9.53 2.56 1.87
C LEU A 92 -9.06 3.86 1.22
N TRP A 93 -7.99 3.82 0.41
CA TRP A 93 -7.43 5.04 -0.14
C TRP A 93 -7.22 4.99 -1.66
N TYR A 94 -6.74 3.88 -2.23
CA TYR A 94 -6.42 3.83 -3.65
C TYR A 94 -7.67 3.95 -4.54
N LYS A 95 -8.68 3.08 -4.30
CA LYS A 95 -9.95 3.09 -5.05
C LYS A 95 -10.75 4.39 -4.85
N PRO A 96 -10.87 4.94 -3.63
CA PRO A 96 -11.47 6.26 -3.43
C PRO A 96 -10.75 7.38 -4.16
N LEU A 97 -9.40 7.39 -4.19
CA LEU A 97 -8.63 8.36 -4.95
C LEU A 97 -8.91 8.24 -6.45
N TYR A 98 -8.83 7.03 -7.00
CA TYR A 98 -9.14 6.78 -8.42
C TYR A 98 -10.52 7.35 -8.81
N ARG A 99 -11.52 7.09 -7.96
CA ARG A 99 -12.88 7.63 -8.14
C ARG A 99 -12.95 9.14 -7.96
N ALA A 100 -12.15 9.72 -7.06
CA ALA A 100 -12.07 11.16 -6.83
C ALA A 100 -11.50 11.88 -8.05
N MET A 101 -10.42 11.35 -8.64
CA MET A 101 -9.80 11.91 -9.85
C MET A 101 -10.74 11.86 -11.07
N ARG A 102 -11.63 10.86 -11.14
CA ARG A 102 -12.62 10.73 -12.22
C ARG A 102 -13.86 11.63 -12.04
N THR A 103 -14.36 11.80 -10.81
CA THR A 103 -15.64 12.49 -10.56
C THR A 103 -15.50 13.85 -9.89
N ASP A 104 -14.27 14.33 -9.68
CA ASP A 104 -13.92 15.59 -8.99
C ASP A 104 -14.64 15.82 -7.65
N SER A 105 -14.82 14.74 -6.87
CA SER A 105 -15.65 14.78 -5.66
C SER A 105 -14.81 15.08 -4.41
N ALA A 106 -15.03 16.25 -3.80
CA ALA A 106 -14.32 16.69 -2.61
C ALA A 106 -14.47 15.73 -1.41
N LEU A 107 -15.63 15.09 -1.24
CA LEU A 107 -15.84 14.11 -0.17
C LEU A 107 -14.95 12.87 -0.34
N LYS A 108 -14.74 12.41 -1.58
CA LYS A 108 -13.85 11.27 -1.87
C LYS A 108 -12.38 11.64 -1.67
N PHE A 109 -11.98 12.88 -1.99
CA PHE A 109 -10.66 13.40 -1.64
C PHE A 109 -10.45 13.45 -0.13
N GLY A 110 -11.45 13.93 0.64
CA GLY A 110 -11.40 13.92 2.11
C GLY A 110 -11.21 12.52 2.69
N TRP A 111 -11.94 11.53 2.16
CA TRP A 111 -11.78 10.12 2.52
C TRP A 111 -10.38 9.60 2.22
N PHE A 112 -9.85 9.90 1.02
CA PHE A 112 -8.47 9.58 0.67
C PHE A 112 -7.49 10.16 1.67
N PHE A 113 -7.53 11.48 1.96
CA PHE A 113 -6.59 12.12 2.87
C PHE A 113 -6.60 11.48 4.26
N LEU A 114 -7.78 11.19 4.82
CA LEU A 114 -7.90 10.57 6.13
C LEU A 114 -7.17 9.23 6.20
N PHE A 115 -7.48 8.31 5.27
CA PHE A 115 -6.89 6.97 5.28
C PHE A 115 -5.44 6.95 4.80
N TYR A 116 -5.06 7.88 3.93
CA TYR A 116 -3.69 8.00 3.45
C TYR A 116 -2.74 8.52 4.55
N LEU A 117 -3.23 9.41 5.42
CA LEU A 117 -2.48 9.81 6.62
C LEU A 117 -2.28 8.63 7.59
N LEU A 118 -3.30 7.78 7.78
CA LEU A 118 -3.16 6.55 8.57
C LEU A 118 -2.15 5.59 7.93
N HIS A 119 -2.13 5.47 6.60
CA HIS A 119 -1.15 4.68 5.87
C HIS A 119 0.29 5.22 6.06
N ILE A 120 0.49 6.53 5.96
CA ILE A 120 1.80 7.16 6.23
C ILE A 120 2.23 6.87 7.68
N GLY A 121 1.32 7.06 8.64
CA GLY A 121 1.55 6.75 10.05
C GLY A 121 1.93 5.29 10.27
N PHE A 122 1.25 4.36 9.59
CA PHE A 122 1.60 2.94 9.61
C PHE A 122 2.99 2.67 9.03
N CYS A 123 3.37 3.28 7.91
CA CYS A 123 4.70 3.08 7.31
C CYS A 123 5.82 3.59 8.23
N ILE A 124 5.64 4.75 8.85
CA ILE A 124 6.60 5.30 9.83
C ILE A 124 6.66 4.38 11.06
N PHE A 125 5.52 3.94 11.57
CA PHE A 125 5.46 2.99 12.68
C PHE A 125 6.16 1.68 12.34
N ALA A 126 5.99 1.15 11.12
CA ALA A 126 6.64 -0.06 10.65
C ALA A 126 8.14 0.10 10.42
N ALA A 127 8.59 1.27 9.96
CA ALA A 127 10.01 1.60 9.83
C ALA A 127 10.69 1.61 11.21
N ILE A 128 10.07 2.18 12.23
CA ILE A 128 10.62 2.19 13.59
C ILE A 128 10.48 0.81 14.24
N ALA A 129 9.30 0.19 14.08
CA ALA A 129 8.87 -1.03 14.73
C ALA A 129 9.12 -1.04 16.25
N PRO A 130 8.51 -0.09 17.00
CA PRO A 130 8.72 0.00 18.45
C PRO A 130 8.25 -1.28 19.15
N PRO A 131 8.90 -1.69 20.25
CA PRO A 131 8.68 -2.99 20.90
C PRO A 131 7.38 -3.05 21.73
N ILE A 132 6.29 -2.50 21.21
CA ILE A 132 4.98 -2.39 21.86
C ILE A 132 4.17 -3.67 21.62
N VAL A 133 4.22 -4.21 20.39
CA VAL A 133 3.48 -5.42 20.00
C VAL A 133 4.48 -6.56 19.79
N PHE A 134 4.45 -7.59 20.65
CA PHE A 134 5.35 -8.76 20.60
C PHE A 134 6.84 -8.40 20.43
N HIS A 135 7.35 -7.46 21.23
CA HIS A 135 8.72 -6.94 21.16
C HIS A 135 9.09 -6.27 19.82
N GLY A 136 8.12 -5.92 18.97
CA GLY A 136 8.35 -5.18 17.72
C GLY A 136 8.92 -6.02 16.57
N LYS A 137 9.12 -7.33 16.77
CA LYS A 137 9.84 -8.18 15.80
C LYS A 137 9.01 -8.60 14.58
N SER A 138 7.69 -8.30 14.57
CA SER A 138 6.76 -8.65 13.48
C SER A 138 6.84 -7.73 12.28
N LEU A 139 7.49 -6.57 12.44
CA LEU A 139 7.79 -5.63 11.38
C LEU A 139 9.30 -5.54 11.24
N ALA A 140 9.78 -5.58 10.00
CA ALA A 140 11.18 -5.44 9.62
C ALA A 140 11.60 -3.97 9.72
N GLY A 141 11.57 -3.41 10.93
CA GLY A 141 11.98 -2.05 11.24
C GLY A 141 13.38 -1.98 11.87
N ILE A 142 13.85 -0.76 12.12
CA ILE A 142 15.21 -0.51 12.62
C ILE A 142 15.45 -1.06 14.03
N LEU A 143 14.48 -0.94 14.94
CA LEU A 143 14.63 -1.41 16.32
C LEU A 143 14.79 -2.94 16.42
N PRO A 144 13.93 -3.77 15.79
CA PRO A 144 14.14 -5.20 15.79
C PRO A 144 15.35 -5.63 14.96
N ALA A 145 15.77 -4.85 13.95
CA ALA A 145 17.02 -5.10 13.24
C ALA A 145 18.22 -5.02 14.20
N VAL A 146 18.33 -3.93 14.97
CA VAL A 146 19.42 -3.73 15.94
C VAL A 146 19.37 -4.75 17.07
N ASP A 147 18.18 -5.14 17.54
CA ASP A 147 18.02 -6.14 18.60
C ASP A 147 18.54 -7.53 18.15
N VAL A 148 18.29 -7.91 16.89
CA VAL A 148 18.60 -9.27 16.41
C VAL A 148 19.96 -9.37 15.73
N ILE A 149 20.58 -8.26 15.29
CA ILE A 149 21.82 -8.30 14.50
C ILE A 149 23.00 -8.92 15.25
N SER A 150 23.03 -8.78 16.58
CA SER A 150 24.08 -9.35 17.45
C SER A 150 24.02 -10.87 17.54
N ASP A 151 22.81 -11.43 17.53
CA ASP A 151 22.59 -12.88 17.65
C ASP A 151 22.56 -13.56 16.27
N HIS A 152 21.93 -12.91 15.30
CA HIS A 152 21.66 -13.44 13.96
C HIS A 152 21.85 -12.36 12.90
N LEU A 153 23.10 -12.14 12.50
CA LEU A 153 23.50 -11.15 11.49
C LEU A 153 22.62 -11.18 10.23
N LEU A 154 22.33 -12.38 9.70
CA LEU A 154 21.49 -12.53 8.51
C LEU A 154 20.07 -11.97 8.72
N VAL A 155 19.44 -12.26 9.86
CA VAL A 155 18.09 -11.75 10.17
C VAL A 155 18.13 -10.23 10.32
N GLY A 156 19.16 -9.70 11.00
CA GLY A 156 19.37 -8.26 11.12
C GLY A 156 19.50 -7.56 9.76
N ILE A 157 20.28 -8.11 8.82
CA ILE A 157 20.41 -7.57 7.45
C ILE A 157 19.06 -7.55 6.74
N PHE A 158 18.29 -8.64 6.80
CA PHE A 158 16.96 -8.68 6.20
C PHE A 158 16.05 -7.59 6.79
N TYR A 159 16.11 -7.38 8.10
CA TYR A 159 15.30 -6.36 8.77
C TYR A 159 15.75 -4.94 8.39
N LEU A 160 17.05 -4.68 8.21
CA LEU A 160 17.56 -3.39 7.72
C LEU A 160 17.10 -3.07 6.29
N VAL A 161 17.04 -4.07 5.42
CA VAL A 161 16.47 -3.87 4.06
C VAL A 161 14.98 -3.54 4.16
N GLY A 162 14.24 -4.23 5.02
CA GLY A 162 12.83 -3.92 5.28
C GLY A 162 12.63 -2.49 5.78
N PHE A 163 13.49 -2.04 6.69
CA PHE A 163 13.51 -0.66 7.18
C PHE A 163 13.73 0.34 6.04
N GLY A 164 14.70 0.08 5.16
CA GLY A 164 14.94 0.88 3.97
C GLY A 164 13.70 0.97 3.06
N LEU A 165 13.02 -0.15 2.82
CA LEU A 165 11.79 -0.18 2.04
C LEU A 165 10.67 0.65 2.68
N PHE A 166 10.42 0.51 3.98
CA PHE A 166 9.41 1.31 4.68
C PHE A 166 9.75 2.80 4.70
N CYS A 167 11.03 3.17 4.83
CA CYS A 167 11.47 4.56 4.71
C CYS A 167 11.21 5.13 3.31
N LEU A 168 11.56 4.39 2.26
CA LEU A 168 11.30 4.81 0.88
C LEU A 168 9.80 4.95 0.62
N GLU A 169 8.98 4.03 1.12
CA GLU A 169 7.53 4.11 1.02
C GLU A 169 6.97 5.31 1.77
N SER A 170 7.44 5.59 2.99
CA SER A 170 7.05 6.80 3.72
C SER A 170 7.37 8.09 2.95
N LEU A 171 8.55 8.18 2.34
CA LEU A 171 8.95 9.34 1.53
C LEU A 171 8.10 9.49 0.27
N LEU A 172 7.87 8.39 -0.45
CA LEU A 172 7.00 8.36 -1.62
C LEU A 172 5.58 8.78 -1.24
N SER A 173 5.05 8.26 -0.14
CA SER A 173 3.70 8.59 0.33
C SER A 173 3.57 10.05 0.75
N LEU A 174 4.56 10.64 1.43
CA LEU A 174 4.56 12.08 1.71
C LEU A 174 4.56 12.92 0.41
N TRP A 175 5.32 12.49 -0.59
CA TRP A 175 5.37 13.17 -1.88
C TRP A 175 4.03 13.09 -2.64
N VAL A 176 3.40 11.90 -2.67
CA VAL A 176 2.06 11.71 -3.25
C VAL A 176 1.04 12.58 -2.54
N LEU A 177 1.05 12.60 -1.20
CA LEU A 177 0.13 13.41 -0.41
C LEU A 177 0.27 14.90 -0.77
N GLN A 178 1.49 15.40 -0.87
CA GLN A 178 1.75 16.78 -1.28
C GLN A 178 1.19 17.07 -2.68
N LYS A 179 1.40 16.17 -3.65
CA LYS A 179 0.89 16.33 -5.02
C LYS A 179 -0.64 16.32 -5.07
N VAL A 180 -1.30 15.42 -4.34
CA VAL A 180 -2.77 15.33 -4.26
C VAL A 180 -3.35 16.55 -3.57
N TYR A 181 -2.72 17.03 -2.50
CA TYR A 181 -3.14 18.23 -1.81
C TYR A 181 -3.06 19.47 -2.71
N MET A 182 -1.95 19.64 -3.45
CA MET A 182 -1.79 20.73 -4.42
C MET A 182 -2.82 20.66 -5.54
N TYR A 183 -3.07 19.45 -6.07
CA TYR A 183 -4.11 19.21 -7.08
C TYR A 183 -5.50 19.61 -6.56
N PHE A 184 -5.88 19.13 -5.37
CA PHE A 184 -7.16 19.41 -4.74
C PHE A 184 -7.37 20.90 -4.44
N ARG A 185 -6.30 21.61 -4.06
CA ARG A 185 -6.36 23.06 -3.78
C ARG A 185 -6.41 23.91 -5.05
N GLY A 186 -5.76 23.49 -6.14
CA GLY A 186 -5.74 24.22 -7.40
C GLY A 186 -7.05 24.16 -8.20
N HIS A 187 -7.97 23.26 -7.83
CA HIS A 187 -9.31 23.13 -8.40
C HIS A 187 -10.41 23.87 -7.60
N LYS A 188 -10.04 24.68 -6.60
CA LYS A 188 -10.93 25.65 -5.93
C LYS A 188 -10.68 27.05 -6.44
#